data_AF-A0A817LL58-F1
#
_entry.id   AF-A0A817LL58-F1
#
_cell.length_a   1.000
_cell.length_b   1.000
_cell.length_c   1.000
_cell.angle_alpha   90.00
_cell.angle_beta   90.00
_cell.angle_gamma   90.00
#
_symmetry.space_group_name_H-M   'P 1'
#
loop_
_entity.id
_entity.type
_entity.pdbx_description
1 polymer ?
#
loop_
_entity_poly.entity_id
_entity_poly.type
_entity_poly.pdbx_seq_one_letter_code
_entity_poly.pdbx_strand_id
1 'polypeptide(L)'
;MRLVYHITSVISTETRAFNNENRAGLNLFTPTVNIFRDPRWGRGQETPGEAPFLTSEYVYALVQGLQRGEDEHYLKITADCKAYNAYDLENWIGTDRFHFDAKISDQDLVETCIHDAHVASIMCSYNTINGIPSCANQFEIEMLAR
;
A
#
# COMPACT_ATOMS: atom_id res chain seq x y z
N MET A 1 -6.89 -10.70 11.98
CA MET A 1 -7.61 -10.05 10.85
C MET A 1 -8.36 -11.00 9.90
N ARG A 2 -9.28 -11.85 10.39
CA ARG A 2 -9.96 -12.88 9.54
C ARG A 2 -10.96 -12.29 8.54
N LEU A 3 -11.69 -11.24 8.92
CA LEU A 3 -12.69 -10.62 8.06
C LEU A 3 -12.07 -10.01 6.80
N VAL A 4 -10.98 -9.25 6.97
CA VAL A 4 -10.25 -8.58 5.87
C VAL A 4 -9.76 -9.61 4.85
N TYR A 5 -9.11 -10.68 5.32
CA TYR A 5 -8.64 -11.78 4.47
C TYR A 5 -9.77 -12.39 3.62
N HIS A 6 -10.95 -12.65 4.22
CA HIS A 6 -12.06 -13.26 3.50
C HIS A 6 -12.64 -12.32 2.44
N ILE A 7 -12.81 -11.03 2.76
CA ILE A 7 -13.26 -10.02 1.80
C ILE A 7 -12.30 -9.98 0.61
N THR A 8 -10.99 -9.96 0.87
CA THR A 8 -10.00 -9.80 -0.19
C THR A 8 -9.77 -11.08 -0.99
N SER A 9 -10.00 -12.25 -0.39
CA SER A 9 -10.09 -13.53 -1.09
C SER A 9 -11.25 -13.60 -2.09
N VAL A 10 -12.40 -13.00 -1.74
CA VAL A 10 -13.53 -12.85 -2.67
C VAL A 10 -13.17 -11.87 -3.79
N ILE A 11 -12.61 -10.70 -3.47
CA ILE A 11 -12.16 -9.70 -4.46
C ILE A 11 -11.18 -10.33 -5.46
N SER A 12 -10.22 -11.15 -5.01
CA SER A 12 -9.29 -11.81 -5.91
C SER A 12 -9.95 -12.87 -6.79
N THR A 13 -10.96 -13.60 -6.29
CA THR A 13 -11.76 -14.52 -7.11
C THR A 13 -12.54 -13.76 -8.18
N GLU A 14 -13.22 -12.68 -7.81
CA GLU A 14 -13.97 -11.84 -8.76
C GLU A 14 -13.04 -11.25 -9.81
N THR A 15 -11.86 -10.73 -9.41
CA THR A 15 -10.85 -10.21 -10.34
C THR A 15 -10.41 -11.28 -11.35
N ARG A 16 -10.20 -12.52 -10.90
CA ARG A 16 -9.89 -13.65 -11.80
C ARG A 16 -11.03 -13.97 -12.75
N ALA A 17 -12.28 -13.93 -12.30
CA ALA A 17 -13.43 -14.11 -13.17
C ALA A 17 -13.50 -13.01 -14.26
N PHE A 18 -13.29 -11.75 -13.89
CA PHE A 18 -13.23 -10.64 -14.86
C PHE A 18 -12.04 -10.78 -15.82
N ASN A 19 -10.88 -11.21 -15.33
CA ASN A 19 -9.69 -11.42 -16.16
C ASN A 19 -9.88 -12.55 -17.18
N ASN A 20 -10.50 -13.67 -16.80
CA ASN A 20 -10.80 -14.78 -17.71
C ASN A 20 -11.71 -14.33 -18.88
N GLU A 21 -12.55 -13.33 -18.64
CA GLU A 21 -13.40 -12.68 -19.66
C GLU A 21 -12.72 -11.48 -20.36
N ASN A 22 -11.41 -11.29 -20.18
CA ASN A 22 -10.61 -10.18 -20.71
C ASN A 22 -11.11 -8.77 -20.32
N ARG A 23 -11.70 -8.63 -19.13
CA ARG A 23 -12.24 -7.33 -18.64
C ARG A 23 -11.36 -6.63 -17.62
N ALA A 24 -10.34 -7.30 -17.11
CA ALA A 24 -9.43 -6.77 -16.09
C ALA A 24 -8.03 -7.38 -16.23
N GLY A 25 -7.02 -6.67 -15.72
CA GLY A 25 -5.68 -7.24 -15.48
C GLY A 25 -5.63 -8.05 -14.17
N LEU A 26 -4.43 -8.50 -13.81
CA LEU A 26 -4.18 -9.27 -12.57
C LEU A 26 -3.35 -8.51 -11.52
N ASN A 27 -3.07 -7.23 -11.76
CA ASN A 27 -2.41 -6.35 -10.81
C ASN A 27 -3.41 -5.31 -10.29
N LEU A 28 -3.59 -5.27 -8.98
CA LEU A 28 -4.45 -4.30 -8.31
C LEU A 28 -3.60 -3.34 -7.46
N PHE A 29 -3.79 -2.04 -7.70
CA PHE A 29 -3.22 -0.95 -6.90
C PHE A 29 -3.90 -0.82 -5.53
N THR A 30 -3.64 -1.78 -4.65
CA THR A 30 -4.19 -1.92 -3.31
C THR A 30 -3.28 -2.87 -2.50
N PRO A 31 -3.09 -2.66 -1.18
CA PRO A 31 -3.79 -1.72 -0.29
C PRO A 31 -3.19 -0.31 -0.19
N THR A 32 -4.00 0.64 0.28
CA THR A 32 -3.50 1.90 0.84
C THR A 32 -2.88 1.62 2.22
N VAL A 33 -1.56 1.70 2.32
CA VAL A 33 -0.77 1.37 3.52
C VAL A 33 -0.45 2.60 4.38
N ASN A 34 -0.79 3.79 3.91
CA ASN A 34 -0.48 5.04 4.61
C ASN A 34 -1.23 5.13 5.95
N ILE A 35 -0.60 5.80 6.90
CA ILE A 35 -1.19 6.08 8.21
C ILE A 35 -2.07 7.34 8.11
N PHE A 36 -3.30 7.27 8.61
CA PHE A 36 -4.19 8.44 8.66
C PHE A 36 -3.79 9.40 9.78
N ARG A 37 -2.61 10.00 9.64
CA ARG A 37 -1.98 10.85 10.66
C ARG A 37 -2.67 12.21 10.78
N ASP A 38 -3.05 12.80 9.65
CA ASP A 38 -3.73 14.09 9.62
C ASP A 38 -5.22 13.90 9.30
N PRO A 39 -6.16 14.22 10.21
CA PRO A 39 -7.59 13.98 10.00
C PRO A 39 -8.19 14.79 8.85
N ARG A 40 -7.47 15.78 8.31
CA ARG A 40 -7.88 16.57 7.15
C ARG A 40 -7.57 15.90 5.82
N TRP A 41 -6.79 14.81 5.83
CA TRP A 41 -6.41 14.12 4.61
C TRP A 41 -7.64 13.51 3.92
N GLY A 42 -7.96 14.02 2.72
CA GLY A 42 -9.15 13.61 1.97
C GLY A 42 -9.19 12.14 1.55
N ARG A 43 -8.08 11.40 1.68
CA ARG A 43 -8.01 9.96 1.38
C ARG A 43 -7.78 9.09 2.61
N GLY A 44 -7.82 9.66 3.81
CA GLY A 44 -7.72 8.90 5.06
C GLY A 44 -8.79 7.79 5.19
N GLN A 45 -9.96 7.99 4.56
CA GLN A 45 -11.03 6.99 4.46
C GLN A 45 -10.63 5.69 3.72
N GLU A 46 -9.55 5.70 2.94
CA GLU A 46 -9.03 4.52 2.25
C GLU A 46 -8.13 3.65 3.14
N THR A 47 -7.74 4.18 4.30
CA THR A 47 -6.83 3.52 5.24
C THR A 47 -7.59 2.80 6.35
N PRO A 48 -6.97 1.83 7.02
CA PRO A 48 -7.52 1.22 8.23
C PRO A 48 -7.39 2.11 9.48
N GLY A 49 -6.90 3.35 9.36
CA GLY A 49 -6.85 4.34 10.44
C GLY A 49 -5.45 4.89 10.73
N GLU A 50 -5.30 5.46 11.92
CA GLU A 50 -4.09 6.18 12.37
C GLU A 50 -3.05 5.30 13.08
N ALA A 51 -3.37 4.03 13.36
CA ALA A 51 -2.54 3.16 14.19
C ALA A 51 -1.65 2.24 13.33
N PRO A 52 -0.31 2.39 13.34
CA PRO A 52 0.60 1.60 12.49
C PRO A 52 0.45 0.08 12.65
N PHE A 53 0.31 -0.40 13.89
CA PHE A 53 0.11 -1.84 14.16
C PHE A 53 -1.21 -2.38 13.62
N LEU A 54 -2.28 -1.58 13.63
CA LEU A 54 -3.55 -2.01 13.03
C LEU A 54 -3.42 -2.03 11.50
N THR A 55 -2.77 -1.02 10.94
CA THR A 55 -2.51 -0.92 9.51
C THR A 55 -1.68 -2.10 9.00
N SER A 56 -0.65 -2.51 9.73
CA SER A 56 0.18 -3.66 9.36
C SER A 56 -0.61 -4.97 9.31
N GLU A 57 -1.38 -5.26 10.37
CA GLU A 57 -2.23 -6.45 10.43
C GLU A 57 -3.29 -6.46 9.34
N TYR A 58 -3.84 -5.29 9.01
CA TYR A 58 -4.80 -5.11 7.93
C TYR A 58 -4.16 -5.39 6.57
N VAL A 59 -3.01 -4.77 6.30
CA VAL A 59 -2.24 -4.91 5.05
C VAL A 59 -1.81 -6.36 4.84
N TYR A 60 -1.24 -7.00 5.87
CA TYR A 60 -0.87 -8.41 5.83
C TYR A 60 -2.05 -9.28 5.41
N ALA A 61 -3.19 -9.19 6.13
CA ALA A 61 -4.35 -10.00 5.83
C ALA A 61 -4.93 -9.73 4.43
N LEU A 62 -4.93 -8.47 3.98
CA LEU A 62 -5.39 -8.08 2.67
C LEU A 62 -4.51 -8.66 1.57
N VAL A 63 -3.19 -8.47 1.67
CA VAL A 63 -2.21 -9.00 0.71
C VAL A 63 -2.30 -10.52 0.66
N GLN A 64 -2.39 -11.20 1.81
CA GLN A 64 -2.57 -12.65 1.82
C GLN A 64 -3.86 -13.10 1.11
N GLY A 65 -4.98 -12.39 1.29
CA GLY A 65 -6.24 -12.74 0.62
C GLY A 65 -6.24 -12.43 -0.88
N LEU A 66 -5.50 -11.41 -1.33
CA LEU A 66 -5.34 -11.12 -2.75
C LEU A 66 -4.39 -12.13 -3.42
N GLN A 67 -3.23 -12.37 -2.83
CA GLN A 67 -2.13 -13.06 -3.49
C GLN A 67 -2.15 -14.57 -3.33
N ARG A 68 -2.66 -15.12 -2.22
CA ARG A 68 -2.67 -16.58 -2.03
C ARG A 68 -3.75 -17.26 -2.89
N GLY A 69 -3.30 -18.17 -3.74
CA GLY A 69 -4.14 -19.09 -4.50
C GLY A 69 -4.30 -20.44 -3.83
N GLU A 70 -4.90 -21.38 -4.54
CA GLU A 70 -4.95 -22.80 -4.15
C GLU A 70 -3.57 -23.46 -4.27
N ASP A 71 -2.77 -23.03 -5.25
CA ASP A 71 -1.39 -23.45 -5.45
C ASP A 71 -0.44 -22.38 -4.87
N GLU A 72 0.42 -22.78 -3.94
CA GLU A 72 1.39 -21.89 -3.31
C GLU A 72 2.51 -21.44 -4.26
N HIS A 73 2.70 -22.13 -5.39
CA HIS A 73 3.70 -21.75 -6.40
C HIS A 73 3.27 -20.55 -7.24
N TYR A 74 1.96 -20.27 -7.33
CA TYR A 74 1.42 -19.22 -8.20
C TYR A 74 0.68 -18.16 -7.40
N LEU A 75 0.93 -16.89 -7.75
CA LEU A 75 0.11 -15.79 -7.26
C LEU A 75 -1.29 -15.87 -7.87
N LYS A 76 -2.33 -15.74 -7.04
CA LYS A 76 -3.71 -15.64 -7.50
C LYS A 76 -3.91 -14.32 -8.25
N ILE A 77 -3.58 -13.19 -7.65
CA ILE A 77 -3.40 -11.89 -8.29
C ILE A 77 -2.25 -11.16 -7.57
N THR A 78 -1.71 -10.09 -8.14
CA THR A 78 -0.67 -9.28 -7.48
C THR A 78 -1.29 -8.11 -6.73
N ALA A 79 -0.92 -7.96 -5.46
CA ALA A 79 -1.20 -6.76 -4.69
C ALA A 79 -0.09 -5.73 -4.89
N ASP A 80 -0.40 -4.47 -4.64
CA ASP A 80 0.51 -3.34 -4.79
C ASP A 80 0.28 -2.37 -3.64
N CYS A 81 1.24 -2.32 -2.70
CA CYS A 81 1.18 -1.44 -1.55
C CYS A 81 1.39 0.01 -1.98
N LYS A 82 0.43 0.88 -1.68
CA LYS A 82 0.45 2.30 -2.07
C LYS A 82 0.05 3.25 -0.93
N ALA A 83 0.33 4.53 -1.01
CA ALA A 83 1.43 5.10 -1.79
C ALA A 83 2.68 5.02 -0.91
N TYR A 84 3.64 4.19 -1.32
CA TYR A 84 4.87 3.99 -0.59
C TYR A 84 5.85 5.14 -0.89
N ASN A 85 6.19 6.05 0.02
CA ASN A 85 5.78 6.09 1.42
C ASN A 85 5.35 7.51 1.86
N ALA A 86 4.97 7.64 3.13
CA ALA A 86 4.73 8.89 3.85
C ALA A 86 3.85 9.90 3.09
N TYR A 87 2.81 9.38 2.44
CA TYR A 87 1.83 10.12 1.69
C TYR A 87 0.54 10.24 2.49
N ASP A 88 0.25 11.42 3.02
CA ASP A 88 -0.93 11.66 3.86
C ASP A 88 -1.55 13.06 3.65
N LEU A 89 -1.33 13.68 2.48
CA LEU A 89 -1.84 15.00 2.16
C LEU A 89 -2.18 15.12 0.68
N GLU A 90 -3.40 15.57 0.38
CA GLU A 90 -3.83 15.86 -1.00
C GLU A 90 -3.53 17.32 -1.38
N ASN A 91 -4.13 18.25 -0.64
CA ASN A 91 -3.97 19.69 -0.82
C ASN A 91 -4.41 20.40 0.46
N TRP A 92 -3.52 21.17 1.08
CA TRP A 92 -3.80 21.93 2.28
C TRP A 92 -2.90 23.17 2.39
N ILE A 93 -3.49 24.33 2.67
CA ILE A 93 -2.80 25.63 2.86
C ILE A 93 -1.75 25.89 1.76
N GLY A 94 -2.12 25.71 0.50
CA GLY A 94 -1.27 26.01 -0.64
C GLY A 94 -0.16 24.99 -0.93
N THR A 95 -0.07 23.90 -0.16
CA THR A 95 0.79 22.75 -0.47
C THR A 95 -0.07 21.63 -1.03
N ASP A 96 0.27 21.14 -2.22
CA ASP A 96 -0.35 19.95 -2.80
C ASP A 96 0.55 18.72 -2.67
N ARG A 97 -0.03 17.56 -2.98
CA ARG A 97 0.63 16.26 -2.92
C ARG A 97 1.88 16.10 -3.78
N PHE A 98 2.06 16.93 -4.81
CA PHE A 98 3.23 16.88 -5.70
C PHE A 98 4.40 17.69 -5.14
N HIS A 99 4.12 18.65 -4.25
CA HIS A 99 5.12 19.54 -3.64
C HIS A 99 5.29 19.30 -2.13
N PHE A 100 4.50 18.41 -1.55
CA PHE A 100 4.65 17.99 -0.17
C PHE A 100 6.03 17.33 0.06
N ASP A 101 6.67 17.67 1.17
CA ASP A 101 7.91 17.07 1.63
C ASP A 101 7.71 16.50 3.02
N ALA A 102 7.61 15.18 3.09
CA ALA A 102 7.44 14.46 4.34
C ALA A 102 8.78 14.43 5.09
N LYS A 103 8.79 15.05 6.27
CA LYS A 103 9.93 15.01 7.19
C LYS A 103 9.72 13.88 8.20
N ILE A 104 10.44 12.79 8.00
CA ILE A 104 10.32 11.56 8.78
C ILE A 104 11.69 11.03 9.17
N SER A 105 11.76 10.35 10.31
CA SER A 105 13.01 9.72 10.76
C SER A 105 13.25 8.41 10.01
N ASP A 106 14.51 7.95 9.98
CA ASP A 106 14.85 6.63 9.43
C ASP A 106 14.14 5.50 10.18
N GLN A 107 13.85 5.70 11.48
CA GLN A 107 13.09 4.74 12.28
C GLN A 107 11.66 4.59 11.77
N ASP A 108 10.96 5.70 11.54
CA ASP A 108 9.57 5.69 11.05
C ASP A 108 9.47 5.11 9.63
N LEU A 109 10.54 5.26 8.83
CA LEU A 109 10.65 4.65 7.51
C LEU A 109 10.76 3.12 7.58
N VAL A 110 11.60 2.60 8.47
CA VAL A 110 11.87 1.16 8.64
C VAL A 110 10.71 0.43 9.32
N GLU A 111 9.98 1.09 10.22
CA GLU A 111 8.82 0.50 10.90
C GLU A 111 7.59 0.31 9.99
N THR A 112 7.69 0.61 8.69
CA THR A 112 6.62 0.35 7.73
C THR A 112 6.53 -1.14 7.37
N CYS A 113 5.48 -1.81 7.86
CA CYS A 113 5.33 -3.27 7.89
C CYS A 113 5.05 -3.98 6.55
N ILE A 114 5.55 -3.47 5.42
CA ILE A 114 5.41 -4.14 4.12
C ILE A 114 6.20 -5.46 4.08
N HIS A 115 7.32 -5.53 4.80
CA HIS A 115 8.26 -6.65 4.76
C HIS A 115 7.60 -8.01 5.02
N ASP A 116 6.69 -8.10 5.99
CA ASP A 116 6.12 -9.40 6.39
C ASP A 116 5.04 -9.91 5.43
N ALA A 117 4.41 -9.03 4.66
CA ALA A 117 3.30 -9.35 3.76
C ALA A 117 3.74 -9.97 2.42
N HIS A 118 5.04 -9.94 2.09
CA HIS A 118 5.58 -10.45 0.81
C HIS A 118 4.77 -9.95 -0.39
N VAL A 119 4.49 -8.64 -0.42
CA VAL A 119 3.72 -8.01 -1.50
C VAL A 119 4.48 -8.13 -2.83
N ALA A 120 3.77 -8.39 -3.92
CA ALA A 120 4.39 -8.54 -5.24
C ALA A 120 4.82 -7.22 -5.88
N SER A 121 4.27 -6.09 -5.43
CA SER A 121 4.55 -4.78 -5.99
C SER A 121 4.38 -3.64 -4.97
N ILE A 122 4.98 -2.50 -5.27
CA ILE A 122 4.85 -1.26 -4.51
C ILE A 122 4.65 -0.09 -5.48
N MET A 123 3.77 0.84 -5.11
CA MET A 123 3.56 2.09 -5.84
C MET A 123 4.22 3.22 -5.08
N CYS A 124 5.26 3.81 -5.68
CA CYS A 124 5.92 4.96 -5.11
C CYS A 124 4.98 6.17 -4.98
N SER A 125 5.16 6.99 -3.95
CA SER A 125 4.33 8.17 -3.71
C SER A 125 4.72 9.37 -4.57
N TYR A 126 3.80 10.34 -4.67
CA TYR A 126 4.05 11.57 -5.43
C TYR A 126 5.03 12.51 -4.74
N ASN A 127 5.02 12.52 -3.41
CA ASN A 127 5.71 13.52 -2.61
C ASN A 127 7.20 13.25 -2.52
N THR A 128 7.91 14.23 -1.96
CA THR A 128 9.29 14.04 -1.52
C THR A 128 9.33 13.56 -0.08
N ILE A 129 10.39 12.83 0.26
CA ILE A 129 10.69 12.35 1.61
C ILE A 129 12.09 12.82 1.93
N ASN A 130 12.21 13.65 2.97
CA ASN A 130 13.46 14.29 3.35
C ASN A 130 14.16 14.99 2.16
N GLY A 131 13.38 15.58 1.25
CA GLY A 131 13.87 16.30 0.07
C GLY A 131 14.17 15.45 -1.18
N ILE A 132 13.94 14.13 -1.16
CA ILE A 132 14.14 13.23 -2.30
C ILE A 132 12.77 12.73 -2.80
N PRO A 133 12.43 12.82 -4.10
CA PRO A 133 11.19 12.25 -4.63
C PRO A 133 11.12 10.74 -4.36
N SER A 134 10.00 10.23 -3.83
CA SER A 134 9.89 8.83 -3.39
C SER A 134 10.21 7.83 -4.53
N CYS A 135 9.69 8.06 -5.74
CA CYS A 135 10.01 7.23 -6.92
C CYS A 135 11.48 7.27 -7.37
N ALA A 136 12.28 8.21 -6.85
CA ALA A 136 13.72 8.31 -7.09
C ALA A 136 14.54 8.10 -5.81
N ASN A 137 13.90 7.68 -4.72
CA ASN A 137 14.55 7.45 -3.44
C ASN A 137 15.10 6.02 -3.37
N GLN A 138 16.39 5.88 -3.64
CA GLN A 138 17.05 4.58 -3.67
C GLN A 138 16.96 3.83 -2.33
N PHE A 139 16.99 4.55 -1.22
CA PHE A 139 16.86 3.95 0.10
C PHE A 139 15.50 3.25 0.26
N GLU A 140 14.42 3.90 -0.17
CA GLU A 140 13.08 3.28 -0.11
C GLU A 140 12.95 2.08 -1.05
N ILE A 141 13.42 2.23 -2.30
CA ILE A 141 13.24 1.22 -3.35
C ILE A 141 14.13 -0.02 -3.13
N GLU A 142 15.35 0.16 -2.63
CA GLU A 142 16.31 -0.95 -2.49
C GLU A 142 16.39 -1.55 -1.10
N MET A 143 16.27 -0.74 -0.04
CA MET A 143 16.49 -1.21 1.32
C MET A 143 15.22 -1.60 2.05
N LEU A 144 14.08 -0.98 1.72
CA LEU A 144 12.83 -1.19 2.45
C LEU A 144 11.81 -2.02 1.67
N ALA A 145 11.85 -1.97 0.34
CA ALA A 145 10.90 -2.66 -0.54
C ALA A 145 11.39 -4.01 -1.08
N ARG A 146 12.61 -4.45 -0.75
CA ARG A 146 13.17 -5.76 -1.11
C ARG A 146 13.26 -6.66 0.11
#